data_AF-A0A535K8N6-F1
#
_entry.id   AF-A0A535K8N6-F1
#
_cell.length_a   1.000
_cell.length_b   1.000
_cell.length_c   1.000
_cell.angle_alpha   90.00
_cell.angle_beta   90.00
_cell.angle_gamma   90.00
#
_symmetry.space_group_name_H-M   'P 1'
#
loop_
_entity.id
_entity.type
_entity.pdbx_description
1 polymer ?
#
loop_
_entity_poly.entity_id
_entity_poly.type
_entity_poly.pdbx_seq_one_letter_code
_entity_poly.pdbx_strand_id
1 'polypeptide(L)'
;MRRGEPKLQTWCRECFAAYGREYYRRNREVQKARLLRNVAATRAGNRRRIMEYLAAHPCVDCGETDIVVLEFDHLGDKVADVSNYANGGRTWARIEAEIEKCEVRCANCHRRKTRATLFPPRAAVELQTMVGRPAPAQLTLDAALGLRTCRVCTEAKPLTEFPFRSLVRQTRQWICLSCQRAYTKDWYHRNRKKQIAAAYVRRVRAAKNLGSRIRDYLSDHPCVDCGESDPDVLDFDHLRDKRADVSRLVHVAVSWDLVLAEIAKCEVRCANCHRRRTARVGGHYRAVEARMKADALTR
;
A
#
# COMPACT_ATOMS: atom_id res chain seq x y z
N MET A 1 -45.71 -38.27 10.43
CA MET A 1 -44.34 -38.69 10.04
C MET A 1 -43.34 -37.67 10.57
N ARG A 2 -42.38 -38.07 11.43
CA ARG A 2 -41.48 -37.16 12.16
C ARG A 2 -40.19 -36.89 11.34
N ARG A 3 -39.69 -35.65 11.35
CA ARG A 3 -38.35 -35.30 10.81
C ARG A 3 -37.28 -35.88 11.74
N GLY A 4 -36.30 -36.62 11.22
CA GLY A 4 -35.10 -37.01 11.99
C GLY A 4 -34.60 -38.44 11.82
N GLU A 5 -35.36 -39.36 11.23
CA GLU A 5 -34.90 -40.74 11.01
C GLU A 5 -33.98 -40.83 9.78
N PRO A 6 -32.90 -41.63 9.83
CA PRO A 6 -32.03 -41.87 8.68
C PRO A 6 -32.82 -42.63 7.60
N LYS A 7 -33.06 -41.95 6.47
CA LYS A 7 -33.78 -42.51 5.32
C LYS A 7 -32.78 -42.77 4.20
N LEU A 8 -32.80 -43.97 3.64
CA LEU A 8 -32.04 -44.29 2.45
C LEU A 8 -32.75 -43.68 1.23
N GLN A 9 -32.00 -42.94 0.43
CA GLN A 9 -32.47 -42.38 -0.84
C GLN A 9 -32.85 -43.53 -1.79
N THR A 10 -33.99 -43.42 -2.49
CA THR A 10 -34.46 -44.44 -3.45
C THR A 10 -33.73 -44.40 -4.80
N TRP A 11 -32.75 -43.51 -4.96
CA TRP A 11 -31.97 -43.34 -6.20
C TRP A 11 -30.54 -43.81 -5.99
N CYS A 12 -29.95 -44.45 -7.01
CA CYS A 12 -28.52 -44.74 -7.01
C CYS A 12 -27.69 -43.44 -7.09
N ARG A 13 -26.41 -43.51 -6.70
CA ARG A 13 -25.51 -42.34 -6.64
C ARG A 13 -25.39 -41.59 -7.97
N GLU A 14 -25.35 -42.31 -9.08
CA GLU A 14 -25.21 -41.72 -10.42
C GLU A 14 -26.47 -40.98 -10.86
N CYS A 15 -27.64 -41.60 -10.68
CA CYS A 15 -28.93 -40.97 -10.95
C CYS A 15 -29.16 -39.74 -10.08
N PHE A 16 -28.80 -39.82 -8.80
CA PHE A 16 -28.87 -38.66 -7.89
C PHE A 16 -27.91 -37.54 -8.28
N ALA A 17 -26.68 -37.87 -8.72
CA ALA A 17 -25.73 -36.88 -9.20
C ALA A 17 -26.19 -36.23 -10.52
N ALA A 18 -26.75 -36.99 -11.46
CA ALA A 18 -27.30 -36.49 -12.71
C ALA A 18 -28.48 -35.54 -12.47
N TYR A 19 -29.44 -35.96 -11.64
CA TYR A 19 -30.53 -35.09 -11.20
C TYR A 19 -30.02 -33.85 -10.49
N GLY A 20 -29.06 -33.99 -9.57
CA GLY A 20 -28.48 -32.86 -8.85
C GLY A 20 -27.89 -31.81 -9.80
N ARG A 21 -27.10 -32.24 -10.79
CA ARG A 21 -26.52 -31.34 -11.81
C ARG A 21 -27.59 -30.60 -12.60
N GLU A 22 -28.67 -31.27 -12.99
CA GLU A 22 -29.76 -30.65 -13.74
C GLU A 22 -30.61 -29.72 -12.87
N TYR A 23 -30.93 -30.14 -11.64
CA TYR A 23 -31.62 -29.34 -10.65
C TYR A 23 -30.85 -28.05 -10.31
N TYR A 24 -29.54 -28.12 -10.06
CA TYR A 24 -28.71 -26.95 -9.81
C TYR A 24 -28.57 -26.05 -11.04
N ARG A 25 -28.49 -26.60 -12.26
CA ARG A 25 -28.49 -25.80 -13.50
C ARG A 25 -29.79 -25.04 -13.69
N ARG A 26 -30.95 -25.72 -13.55
CA ARG A 26 -32.28 -25.11 -13.72
C ARG A 26 -32.61 -24.09 -12.62
N ASN A 27 -32.19 -24.34 -11.38
CA ASN A 27 -32.50 -23.49 -10.23
C ASN A 27 -31.37 -22.52 -9.84
N ARG A 28 -30.31 -22.41 -10.66
CA ARG A 28 -29.13 -21.59 -10.33
C ARG A 28 -29.49 -20.16 -9.97
N GLU A 29 -30.30 -19.51 -10.80
CA GLU A 29 -30.68 -18.10 -10.60
C GLU A 29 -31.58 -17.92 -9.38
N VAL A 30 -32.52 -18.84 -9.14
CA VAL A 30 -33.39 -18.80 -7.96
C VAL A 30 -32.59 -19.04 -6.66
N GLN A 31 -31.68 -20.01 -6.66
CA GLN A 31 -30.80 -20.28 -5.52
C GLN A 31 -29.82 -19.12 -5.28
N LYS A 32 -29.25 -18.54 -6.34
CA LYS A 32 -28.39 -17.35 -6.26
C LYS A 32 -29.17 -16.16 -5.71
N ALA A 33 -30.37 -15.88 -6.21
CA ALA A 33 -31.21 -14.79 -5.71
C ALA A 33 -31.58 -14.99 -4.22
N ARG A 34 -31.92 -16.22 -3.82
CA ARG A 34 -32.17 -16.57 -2.41
C ARG A 34 -30.93 -16.37 -1.55
N LEU A 35 -29.77 -16.83 -2.00
CA LEU A 35 -28.50 -16.65 -1.29
C LEU A 35 -28.16 -15.17 -1.12
N LEU A 36 -28.31 -14.37 -2.18
CA LEU A 36 -28.08 -12.92 -2.13
C LEU A 36 -29.02 -12.23 -1.14
N ARG A 37 -30.31 -12.58 -1.11
CA ARG A 37 -31.26 -12.06 -0.11
C ARG A 37 -30.87 -12.44 1.31
N ASN A 38 -30.51 -13.70 1.54
CA ASN A 38 -30.09 -14.18 2.86
C ASN A 38 -28.81 -13.46 3.32
N VAL A 39 -27.82 -13.35 2.43
CA VAL A 39 -26.56 -12.64 2.71
C VAL A 39 -26.83 -11.16 2.99
N ALA A 40 -27.73 -10.52 2.26
CA ALA A 40 -28.12 -9.13 2.50
C ALA A 40 -28.79 -8.96 3.88
N ALA A 41 -29.72 -9.85 4.25
CA ALA A 41 -30.37 -9.83 5.56
C ALA A 41 -29.36 -10.07 6.70
N THR A 42 -28.47 -11.05 6.55
CA THR A 42 -27.40 -11.32 7.52
C THR A 42 -26.45 -10.12 7.66
N ARG A 43 -26.05 -9.50 6.55
CA ARG A 43 -25.21 -8.29 6.57
C ARG A 43 -25.90 -7.13 7.28
N ALA A 44 -27.20 -6.90 7.05
CA ALA A 44 -27.96 -5.85 7.73
C ALA A 44 -28.03 -6.11 9.25
N GLY A 45 -28.31 -7.35 9.66
CA GLY A 45 -28.30 -7.75 11.08
C GLY A 45 -26.93 -7.57 11.74
N ASN A 46 -25.86 -8.04 11.09
CA ASN A 46 -24.50 -7.89 11.59
C ASN A 46 -24.08 -6.43 11.70
N ARG A 47 -24.41 -5.58 10.71
CA ARG A 47 -24.13 -4.14 10.77
C ARG A 47 -24.80 -3.49 11.96
N ARG A 48 -26.06 -3.81 12.24
CA ARG A 48 -26.80 -3.27 13.40
C ARG A 48 -26.08 -3.59 14.71
N ARG A 49 -25.74 -4.87 14.92
CA ARG A 49 -25.05 -5.32 16.14
C ARG A 49 -23.66 -4.70 16.29
N ILE A 50 -22.92 -4.54 15.18
CA ILE A 50 -21.62 -3.84 15.20
C ILE A 50 -21.79 -2.37 15.59
N MET A 51 -22.83 -1.70 15.09
CA MET A 51 -23.10 -0.30 15.44
C MET A 51 -23.51 -0.16 16.91
N GLU A 52 -24.36 -1.04 17.42
CA GLU A 52 -24.74 -1.11 18.84
C GLU A 52 -23.50 -1.33 19.72
N TYR A 53 -22.63 -2.27 19.33
CA TYR A 53 -21.39 -2.55 20.05
C TYR A 53 -20.48 -1.32 20.09
N LEU A 54 -20.18 -0.70 18.94
CA LEU A 54 -19.29 0.47 18.88
C LEU A 54 -19.86 1.71 19.56
N ALA A 55 -21.19 1.85 19.63
CA ALA A 55 -21.82 2.95 20.36
C ALA A 55 -21.61 2.85 21.88
N ALA A 56 -21.45 1.63 22.40
CA ALA A 56 -21.21 1.38 23.83
C ALA A 56 -19.71 1.33 24.19
N HIS A 57 -18.81 1.24 23.20
CA HIS A 57 -17.37 1.04 23.43
C HIS A 57 -16.58 2.18 22.76
N PRO A 58 -16.30 3.28 23.48
CA PRO A 58 -15.46 4.36 22.98
C PRO A 58 -13.99 3.91 22.82
N CYS A 59 -13.18 4.72 22.16
CA CYS A 59 -11.75 4.47 22.00
C CYS A 59 -11.07 4.30 23.37
N VAL A 60 -10.37 3.18 23.58
CA VAL A 60 -9.68 2.88 24.84
C VAL A 60 -8.58 3.90 25.18
N ASP A 61 -7.90 4.47 24.17
CA ASP A 61 -6.79 5.40 24.43
C ASP A 61 -7.20 6.87 24.61
N CYS A 62 -8.28 7.35 23.96
CA CYS A 62 -8.63 8.78 23.95
C CYS A 62 -10.12 9.08 24.17
N GLY A 63 -10.98 8.08 24.34
CA GLY A 63 -12.41 8.28 24.61
C GLY A 63 -13.26 8.74 23.41
N GLU A 64 -12.71 8.79 22.19
CA GLU A 64 -13.49 9.10 20.98
C GLU A 64 -14.68 8.16 20.83
N THR A 65 -15.87 8.71 20.59
CA THR A 65 -17.15 7.99 20.55
C THR A 65 -17.72 7.88 19.14
N ASP A 66 -17.15 8.60 18.17
CA ASP A 66 -17.60 8.56 16.78
C ASP A 66 -17.32 7.20 16.14
N ILE A 67 -18.38 6.39 16.00
CA ILE A 67 -18.37 5.05 15.39
C ILE A 67 -17.77 5.01 13.96
N VAL A 68 -17.72 6.15 13.25
CA VAL A 68 -17.15 6.23 11.90
C VAL A 68 -15.63 6.09 11.93
N VAL A 69 -14.98 6.57 12.99
CA VAL A 69 -13.52 6.55 13.10
C VAL A 69 -12.99 5.38 13.92
N LEU A 70 -13.86 4.69 14.66
CA LEU A 70 -13.53 3.53 15.48
C LEU A 70 -13.24 2.25 14.67
N GLU A 71 -12.18 1.57 15.07
CA GLU A 71 -11.68 0.29 14.55
C GLU A 71 -11.55 -0.74 15.66
N PHE A 72 -11.61 -2.01 15.25
CA PHE A 72 -11.22 -3.14 16.08
C PHE A 72 -9.71 -3.35 15.94
N ASP A 73 -8.95 -2.94 16.96
CA ASP A 73 -7.52 -3.17 17.06
C ASP A 73 -7.25 -4.53 17.72
N HIS A 74 -6.51 -5.40 17.03
CA HIS A 74 -6.32 -6.79 17.48
C HIS A 74 -5.12 -6.87 18.41
N LEU A 75 -5.22 -7.65 19.48
CA LEU A 75 -4.14 -7.83 20.45
C LEU A 75 -3.21 -9.02 20.16
N GLY A 76 -3.55 -9.89 19.19
CA GLY A 76 -2.81 -11.14 18.93
C GLY A 76 -3.03 -11.75 17.54
N ASP A 77 -2.77 -13.06 17.41
CA ASP A 77 -2.75 -13.77 16.11
C ASP A 77 -4.12 -13.78 15.40
N LYS A 78 -4.12 -13.21 14.19
CA LYS A 78 -5.30 -12.92 13.38
C LYS A 78 -5.62 -14.01 12.37
N VAL A 79 -6.92 -14.28 12.19
CA VAL A 79 -7.44 -15.07 11.05
C VAL A 79 -8.02 -14.16 9.95
N ALA A 80 -8.72 -13.04 10.27
CA ALA A 80 -9.12 -11.98 9.31
C ALA A 80 -9.78 -10.76 10.02
N ASP A 81 -9.87 -9.60 9.37
CA ASP A 81 -10.54 -8.40 9.94
C ASP A 81 -12.04 -8.61 10.19
N VAL A 82 -12.54 -8.12 11.34
CA VAL A 82 -13.96 -8.06 11.70
C VAL A 82 -14.82 -7.42 10.58
N SER A 83 -14.30 -6.36 9.94
CA SER A 83 -14.95 -5.71 8.80
C SER A 83 -15.10 -6.63 7.58
N ASN A 84 -14.12 -7.51 7.33
CA ASN A 84 -14.20 -8.50 6.25
C ASN A 84 -15.21 -9.61 6.59
N TYR A 85 -15.32 -10.01 7.84
CA TYR A 85 -16.34 -10.98 8.28
C TYR A 85 -17.76 -10.42 8.20
N ALA A 86 -17.95 -9.16 8.59
CA ALA A 86 -19.22 -8.46 8.44
C ALA A 86 -19.66 -8.38 6.96
N ASN A 87 -18.72 -8.06 6.06
CA ASN A 87 -18.98 -8.03 4.62
C ASN A 87 -19.13 -9.44 4.01
N GLY A 88 -18.46 -10.45 4.56
CA GLY A 88 -18.54 -11.84 4.12
C GLY A 88 -19.85 -12.54 4.48
N GLY A 89 -20.72 -11.94 5.29
CA GLY A 89 -21.99 -12.55 5.72
C GLY A 89 -21.81 -13.74 6.66
N ARG A 90 -20.74 -13.74 7.47
CA ARG A 90 -20.51 -14.77 8.51
C ARG A 90 -21.58 -14.70 9.60
N THR A 91 -21.76 -15.80 10.33
CA THR A 91 -22.65 -15.87 11.49
C THR A 91 -22.16 -14.93 12.59
N TRP A 92 -23.10 -14.38 13.38
CA TRP A 92 -22.76 -13.47 14.47
C TRP A 92 -21.79 -14.07 15.49
N ALA A 93 -22.00 -15.32 15.91
CA ALA A 93 -21.13 -16.00 16.87
C ALA A 93 -19.65 -16.01 16.44
N ARG A 94 -19.37 -16.07 15.13
CA ARG A 94 -17.99 -16.01 14.62
C ARG A 94 -17.42 -14.59 14.63
N ILE A 95 -18.27 -13.59 14.44
CA ILE A 95 -17.89 -12.17 14.51
C ILE A 95 -17.62 -11.79 15.97
N GLU A 96 -18.48 -12.21 16.89
CA GLU A 96 -18.36 -12.01 18.33
C GLU A 96 -17.06 -12.59 18.90
N ALA A 97 -16.75 -13.85 18.56
CA ALA A 97 -15.49 -14.48 18.95
C ALA A 97 -14.23 -13.78 18.40
N GLU A 98 -14.35 -12.98 17.34
CA GLU A 98 -13.25 -12.14 16.84
C GLU A 98 -13.21 -10.79 17.58
N ILE A 99 -14.38 -10.19 17.85
CA ILE A 99 -14.51 -8.95 18.63
C ILE A 99 -13.91 -9.13 20.03
N GLU A 100 -14.09 -10.29 20.67
CA GLU A 100 -13.51 -10.60 21.98
C GLU A 100 -11.97 -10.55 22.02
N LYS A 101 -11.31 -10.65 20.86
CA LYS A 101 -9.85 -10.57 20.72
C LYS A 101 -9.36 -9.17 20.35
N CYS A 102 -10.28 -8.22 20.25
CA CYS A 102 -10.02 -6.87 19.81
C CYS A 102 -10.35 -5.85 20.89
N GLU A 103 -9.65 -4.73 20.85
CA GLU A 103 -9.99 -3.52 21.59
C GLU A 103 -10.48 -2.45 20.61
N VAL A 104 -11.40 -1.60 21.05
CA VAL A 104 -11.91 -0.51 20.20
C VAL A 104 -10.96 0.69 20.30
N ARG A 105 -10.41 1.11 19.16
CA ARG A 105 -9.53 2.28 19.03
C ARG A 105 -9.94 3.17 17.86
N CYS A 106 -9.77 4.48 17.98
CA CYS A 106 -9.91 5.36 16.82
C CYS A 106 -8.72 5.19 15.85
N ALA A 107 -8.91 5.59 14.59
CA ALA A 107 -7.88 5.51 13.55
C ALA A 107 -6.54 6.14 13.96
N ASN A 108 -6.61 7.31 14.59
CA ASN A 108 -5.43 8.05 15.03
C ASN A 108 -4.66 7.27 16.12
N CYS A 109 -5.34 6.80 17.17
CA CYS A 109 -4.69 6.05 18.25
C CYS A 109 -4.17 4.69 17.79
N HIS A 110 -4.90 3.99 16.93
CA HIS A 110 -4.45 2.75 16.31
C HIS A 110 -3.15 2.96 15.50
N ARG A 111 -3.01 4.08 14.78
CA ARG A 111 -1.77 4.44 14.07
C ARG A 111 -0.61 4.75 15.02
N ARG A 112 -0.85 5.54 16.07
CA ARG A 112 0.16 5.84 17.09
C ARG A 112 0.71 4.56 17.71
N LYS A 113 -0.16 3.63 18.10
CA LYS A 113 0.23 2.31 18.63
C LYS A 113 1.02 1.51 17.60
N THR A 114 0.55 1.43 16.36
CA THR A 114 1.24 0.72 15.28
C THR A 114 2.66 1.27 15.06
N ARG A 115 2.83 2.60 15.10
CA ARG A 115 4.15 3.24 14.97
C ARG A 115 5.04 2.97 16.17
N ALA A 116 4.53 3.10 17.38
CA ALA A 116 5.28 2.79 18.59
C ALA A 116 5.80 1.35 18.60
N THR A 117 4.99 0.39 18.14
CA THR A 117 5.37 -1.03 18.06
C THR A 117 6.42 -1.31 16.98
N LEU A 118 6.26 -0.74 15.78
CA LEU A 118 7.13 -1.07 14.63
C LEU A 118 8.43 -0.27 14.59
N PHE A 119 8.45 0.95 15.13
CA PHE A 119 9.55 1.90 14.99
C PHE A 119 9.81 2.64 16.31
N PRO A 120 10.47 2.00 17.29
CA PRO A 120 10.91 2.68 18.49
C PRO A 120 11.91 3.80 18.13
N PRO A 121 11.92 4.93 18.88
CA PRO A 121 12.77 6.07 18.58
C PRO A 121 14.25 5.64 18.50
N ARG A 122 14.90 5.94 17.37
CA ARG A 122 16.32 5.72 17.15
C ARG A 122 17.05 7.06 17.04
N ALA A 123 18.28 7.08 17.55
CA ALA A 123 19.16 8.25 17.50
C ALA A 123 19.34 8.79 16.07
N ALA A 124 19.38 10.12 15.96
CA ALA A 124 19.53 10.85 14.70
C ALA A 124 20.81 10.40 13.95
N VAL A 125 20.69 10.16 12.65
CA VAL A 125 21.82 9.86 11.77
C VAL A 125 21.94 10.99 10.75
N GLU A 126 23.12 11.60 10.70
CA GLU A 126 23.42 12.71 9.79
C GLU A 126 23.25 12.34 8.32
N LEU A 127 22.59 13.24 7.57
CA LEU A 127 22.37 13.10 6.14
C LEU A 127 23.67 13.40 5.37
N GLN A 128 24.18 12.42 4.62
CA GLN A 128 25.32 12.62 3.71
C GLN A 128 24.91 13.42 2.45
N THR A 129 25.77 14.36 2.07
CA THR A 129 25.65 15.30 0.95
C THR A 129 25.63 14.64 -0.43
N MET A 130 24.91 15.26 -1.37
CA MET A 130 24.78 14.81 -2.77
C MET A 130 26.05 15.07 -3.59
N VAL A 131 26.46 14.11 -4.42
CA VAL A 131 27.58 14.25 -5.35
C VAL A 131 27.08 14.75 -6.70
N GLY A 132 27.64 15.87 -7.18
CA GLY A 132 27.30 16.49 -8.47
C GLY A 132 27.67 15.64 -9.69
N ARG A 133 26.91 15.81 -10.77
CA ARG A 133 27.08 15.08 -12.04
C ARG A 133 28.06 15.86 -12.94
N PRO A 134 29.08 15.22 -13.53
CA PRO A 134 30.04 15.93 -14.39
C PRO A 134 29.43 16.35 -15.73
N ALA A 135 29.95 17.44 -16.29
CA ALA A 135 29.54 18.02 -17.58
C ALA A 135 30.00 17.16 -18.79
N PRO A 136 29.27 17.21 -19.93
CA PRO A 136 29.63 16.47 -21.14
C PRO A 136 30.87 17.06 -21.84
N ALA A 137 31.73 16.20 -22.41
CA ALA A 137 32.98 16.58 -23.10
C ALA A 137 32.83 16.55 -24.63
N GLN A 138 33.40 17.54 -25.34
CA GLN A 138 33.43 17.62 -26.81
C GLN A 138 34.57 16.77 -27.41
N LEU A 139 34.38 16.23 -28.63
CA LEU A 139 35.35 15.39 -29.35
C LEU A 139 36.29 16.24 -30.22
N THR A 140 37.60 15.92 -30.24
CA THR A 140 38.62 16.58 -31.07
C THR A 140 38.90 15.82 -32.38
N LEU A 141 39.40 16.51 -33.41
CA LEU A 141 39.65 15.95 -34.75
C LEU A 141 40.70 14.83 -34.75
N ASP A 142 41.78 14.99 -33.97
CA ASP A 142 42.86 13.98 -33.83
C ASP A 142 42.35 12.66 -33.24
N ALA A 143 41.32 12.73 -32.40
CA ALA A 143 40.69 11.53 -31.84
C ALA A 143 39.88 10.75 -32.89
N ALA A 144 39.47 11.38 -33.99
CA ALA A 144 38.72 10.73 -35.07
C ALA A 144 39.63 10.01 -36.09
N LEU A 145 40.87 10.48 -36.29
CA LEU A 145 41.77 9.98 -37.33
C LEU A 145 42.88 9.03 -36.81
N GLY A 146 43.22 9.06 -35.53
CA GLY A 146 44.24 8.16 -34.98
C GLY A 146 43.79 6.70 -34.96
N LEU A 147 44.67 5.76 -35.33
CA LEU A 147 44.40 4.32 -35.24
C LEU A 147 45.05 3.71 -34.00
N ARG A 148 44.40 2.71 -33.41
CA ARG A 148 44.92 1.93 -32.28
C ARG A 148 44.50 0.46 -32.41
N THR A 149 45.40 -0.44 -32.05
CA THR A 149 45.13 -1.88 -32.00
C THR A 149 44.50 -2.26 -30.68
N CYS A 150 43.38 -2.98 -30.73
CA CYS A 150 42.73 -3.48 -29.53
C CYS A 150 43.49 -4.67 -28.92
N ARG A 151 43.76 -4.64 -27.61
CA ARG A 151 44.43 -5.76 -26.91
C ARG A 151 43.61 -7.06 -26.79
N VAL A 152 42.34 -7.04 -27.19
CA VAL A 152 41.41 -8.19 -27.02
C VAL A 152 41.08 -8.82 -28.37
N CYS A 153 40.59 -8.05 -29.34
CA CYS A 153 40.27 -8.56 -30.68
C CYS A 153 41.40 -8.37 -31.70
N THR A 154 42.52 -7.75 -31.31
CA THR A 154 43.72 -7.50 -32.14
C THR A 154 43.52 -6.73 -33.44
N GLU A 155 42.31 -6.21 -33.70
CA GLU A 155 41.99 -5.34 -34.84
C GLU A 155 42.47 -3.90 -34.61
N ALA A 156 42.96 -3.25 -35.66
CA ALA A 156 43.26 -1.82 -35.70
C ALA A 156 41.97 -1.02 -35.96
N LYS A 157 41.64 -0.09 -35.06
CA LYS A 157 40.42 0.74 -35.13
C LYS A 157 40.73 2.21 -34.84
N PRO A 158 39.89 3.15 -35.30
CA PRO A 158 40.03 4.57 -34.93
C PRO A 158 39.98 4.79 -33.41
N LEU A 159 40.63 5.83 -32.90
CA LEU A 159 40.67 6.19 -31.48
C LEU A 159 39.28 6.54 -30.90
N THR A 160 38.31 6.90 -31.74
CA THR A 160 36.90 7.04 -31.39
C THR A 160 36.26 5.73 -30.93
N GLU A 161 36.72 4.60 -31.47
CA GLU A 161 36.31 3.26 -31.05
C GLU A 161 36.92 2.84 -29.71
N PHE A 162 37.74 3.70 -29.09
CA PHE A 162 38.30 3.47 -27.77
C PHE A 162 37.67 4.44 -26.74
N PRO A 163 37.03 3.92 -25.70
CA PRO A 163 36.41 4.73 -24.65
C PRO A 163 37.47 5.51 -23.87
N PHE A 164 37.10 6.66 -23.33
CA PHE A 164 38.00 7.43 -22.47
C PHE A 164 38.31 6.70 -21.16
N ARG A 165 39.58 6.67 -20.78
CA ARG A 165 40.05 6.34 -19.43
C ARG A 165 39.93 7.55 -18.50
N SER A 166 40.20 8.75 -19.02
CA SER A 166 40.00 10.00 -18.30
C SER A 166 39.58 11.08 -19.30
N LEU A 167 38.40 11.66 -19.07
CA LEU A 167 37.89 12.79 -19.85
C LEU A 167 38.74 14.05 -19.61
N VAL A 168 39.25 14.25 -18.39
CA VAL A 168 40.11 15.39 -18.05
C VAL A 168 41.45 15.31 -18.76
N ARG A 169 42.11 14.14 -18.74
CA ARG A 169 43.41 13.94 -19.38
C ARG A 169 43.32 13.55 -20.87
N GLN A 170 42.11 13.49 -21.43
CA GLN A 170 41.84 13.02 -22.80
C GLN A 170 42.50 11.66 -23.14
N THR A 171 42.72 10.81 -22.14
CA THR A 171 43.38 9.51 -22.32
C THR A 171 42.38 8.44 -22.70
N ARG A 172 42.73 7.60 -23.68
CA ARG A 172 41.89 6.52 -24.22
C ARG A 172 42.30 5.16 -23.67
N GLN A 173 41.33 4.25 -23.52
CA GLN A 173 41.57 2.85 -23.16
C GLN A 173 42.31 2.09 -24.28
N TRP A 174 42.80 0.89 -23.96
CA TRP A 174 43.46 -0.03 -24.91
C TRP A 174 42.55 -1.18 -25.38
N ILE A 175 41.28 -1.13 -24.98
CA ILE A 175 40.23 -2.08 -25.37
C ILE A 175 39.19 -1.29 -26.16
N CYS A 176 38.79 -1.78 -27.34
CA CYS A 176 37.78 -1.11 -28.16
C CYS A 176 36.38 -1.21 -27.52
N LEU A 177 35.45 -0.39 -27.97
CA LEU A 177 34.07 -0.32 -27.46
C LEU A 177 33.36 -1.67 -27.55
N SER A 178 33.53 -2.44 -28.62
CA SER A 178 32.89 -3.76 -28.77
C SER A 178 33.39 -4.75 -27.73
N CYS A 179 34.71 -4.87 -27.55
CA CYS A 179 35.32 -5.74 -26.54
C CYS A 179 35.01 -5.26 -25.12
N GLN A 180 34.97 -3.95 -24.88
CA GLN A 180 34.56 -3.40 -23.59
C GLN A 180 33.09 -3.74 -23.31
N ARG A 181 32.18 -3.57 -24.28
CA ARG A 181 30.76 -3.92 -24.13
C ARG A 181 30.58 -5.41 -23.81
N ALA A 182 31.30 -6.30 -24.50
CA ALA A 182 31.26 -7.74 -24.23
C ALA A 182 31.73 -8.07 -22.81
N TYR A 183 32.87 -7.51 -22.40
CA TYR A 183 33.41 -7.65 -21.04
C TYR A 183 32.44 -7.11 -19.99
N THR A 184 31.91 -5.90 -20.20
CA THR A 184 30.97 -5.26 -19.29
C THR A 184 29.69 -6.06 -19.18
N LYS A 185 29.13 -6.59 -20.28
CA LYS A 185 27.95 -7.47 -20.28
C LYS A 185 28.18 -8.70 -19.42
N ASP A 186 29.28 -9.41 -19.64
CA ASP A 186 29.66 -10.59 -18.86
C ASP A 186 29.89 -10.26 -17.37
N TRP A 187 30.58 -9.15 -17.07
CA TRP A 187 30.72 -8.64 -15.71
C TRP A 187 29.37 -8.32 -15.05
N TYR A 188 28.44 -7.70 -15.77
CA TYR A 188 27.07 -7.43 -15.29
C TYR A 188 26.32 -8.74 -15.00
N HIS A 189 26.43 -9.76 -15.85
CA HIS A 189 25.82 -11.07 -15.61
C HIS A 189 26.39 -11.72 -14.33
N ARG A 190 27.71 -11.74 -14.17
CA ARG A 190 28.39 -12.31 -12.99
C ARG A 190 28.08 -11.55 -11.71
N ASN A 191 27.96 -10.22 -11.77
CA ASN A 191 27.74 -9.36 -10.61
C ASN A 191 26.27 -8.96 -10.40
N ARG A 192 25.33 -9.54 -11.14
CA ARG A 192 23.90 -9.16 -11.10
C ARG A 192 23.34 -9.18 -9.68
N LYS A 193 23.62 -10.23 -8.91
CA LYS A 193 23.15 -10.36 -7.51
C LYS A 193 23.68 -9.23 -6.62
N LYS A 194 24.98 -8.93 -6.69
CA LYS A 194 25.63 -7.86 -5.92
C LYS A 194 25.08 -6.48 -6.29
N GLN A 195 24.80 -6.24 -7.57
CA GLN A 195 24.23 -4.97 -8.03
C GLN A 195 22.77 -4.79 -7.64
N ILE A 196 21.96 -5.85 -7.68
CA ILE A 196 20.58 -5.82 -7.19
C ILE A 196 20.59 -5.51 -5.69
N ALA A 197 21.46 -6.17 -4.91
CA ALA A 197 21.62 -5.88 -3.49
C ALA A 197 22.05 -4.43 -3.23
N ALA A 198 23.04 -3.91 -3.96
CA ALA A 198 23.48 -2.53 -3.84
C ALA A 198 22.39 -1.52 -4.25
N ALA A 199 21.64 -1.81 -5.31
CA ALA A 199 20.51 -0.98 -5.76
C ALA A 199 19.36 -0.99 -4.74
N TYR A 200 19.10 -2.13 -4.11
CA TYR A 200 18.15 -2.24 -3.01
C TYR A 200 18.57 -1.37 -1.82
N VAL A 201 19.83 -1.48 -1.36
CA VAL A 201 20.36 -0.65 -0.26
C VAL A 201 20.25 0.84 -0.58
N ARG A 202 20.61 1.25 -1.81
CA ARG A 202 20.45 2.65 -2.25
C ARG A 202 18.99 3.10 -2.22
N ARG A 203 18.06 2.25 -2.67
CA ARG A 203 16.62 2.55 -2.67
C ARG A 203 16.07 2.70 -1.25
N VAL A 204 16.44 1.79 -0.34
CA VAL A 204 16.06 1.86 1.07
C VAL A 204 16.56 3.15 1.70
N ARG A 205 17.81 3.55 1.44
CA ARG A 205 18.37 4.82 1.91
C ARG A 205 17.61 6.02 1.33
N ALA A 206 17.34 6.03 0.03
CA ALA A 206 16.61 7.10 -0.63
C ALA A 206 15.17 7.23 -0.11
N ALA A 207 14.46 6.11 0.09
CA ALA A 207 13.13 6.08 0.68
C ALA A 207 13.13 6.60 2.12
N LYS A 208 14.15 6.28 2.93
CA LYS A 208 14.30 6.82 4.30
C LYS A 208 14.49 8.34 4.30
N ASN A 209 15.37 8.85 3.43
CA ASN A 209 15.60 10.30 3.30
C ASN A 209 14.33 11.02 2.86
N LEU A 210 13.60 10.44 1.91
CA LEU A 210 12.35 10.99 1.41
C LEU A 210 11.24 10.95 2.48
N GLY A 211 11.16 9.87 3.26
CA GLY A 211 10.25 9.78 4.39
C GLY A 211 10.54 10.82 5.48
N SER A 212 11.81 11.16 5.70
CA SER A 212 12.20 12.23 6.64
C SER A 212 11.71 13.59 6.15
N ARG A 213 11.94 13.92 4.88
CA ARG A 213 11.43 15.17 4.27
C ARG A 213 9.91 15.30 4.33
N ILE A 214 9.20 14.19 4.18
CA ILE A 214 7.73 14.19 4.28
C ILE A 214 7.29 14.40 5.72
N ARG A 215 7.97 13.79 6.69
CA ARG A 215 7.69 14.04 8.10
C ARG A 215 7.94 15.51 8.47
N ASP A 216 9.02 16.10 7.98
CA ASP A 216 9.31 17.52 8.17
C ASP A 216 8.17 18.36 7.57
N TYR A 217 7.77 18.08 6.33
CA TYR A 217 6.62 18.73 5.69
C TYR A 217 5.33 18.60 6.53
N LEU A 218 4.99 17.41 7.01
CA LEU A 218 3.77 17.17 7.80
C LEU A 218 3.82 17.84 9.18
N SER A 219 5.00 18.10 9.73
CA SER A 219 5.16 18.80 11.02
C SER A 219 4.75 20.26 10.91
N ASP A 220 4.92 20.87 9.73
CA ASP A 220 4.53 22.26 9.45
C ASP A 220 3.09 22.39 8.91
N HIS A 221 2.43 21.27 8.60
CA HIS A 221 1.11 21.25 7.95
C HIS A 221 0.11 20.40 8.78
N PRO A 222 -0.56 20.99 9.78
CA PRO A 222 -1.56 20.28 10.57
C PRO A 222 -2.80 19.92 9.74
N CYS A 223 -3.64 19.04 10.28
CA CYS A 223 -4.91 18.63 9.67
C CYS A 223 -5.81 19.83 9.37
N VAL A 224 -6.25 19.96 8.12
CA VAL A 224 -7.12 21.08 7.68
C VAL A 224 -8.48 21.11 8.38
N ASP A 225 -8.99 19.96 8.84
CA ASP A 225 -10.33 19.88 9.43
C ASP A 225 -10.35 20.03 10.96
N CYS A 226 -9.28 19.62 11.66
CA CYS A 226 -9.28 19.56 13.13
C CYS A 226 -8.00 20.05 13.81
N GLY A 227 -7.00 20.51 13.06
CA GLY A 227 -5.75 21.06 13.61
C GLY A 227 -4.79 20.05 14.23
N GLU A 228 -5.06 18.74 14.16
CA GLU A 228 -4.12 17.70 14.61
C GLU A 228 -2.78 17.85 13.91
N SER A 229 -1.69 17.91 14.68
CA SER A 229 -0.35 18.23 14.19
C SER A 229 0.60 17.03 14.24
N ASP A 230 0.18 15.91 14.82
CA ASP A 230 1.01 14.70 14.91
C ASP A 230 1.25 14.07 13.51
N PRO A 231 2.49 14.10 12.97
CA PRO A 231 2.77 13.60 11.63
C PRO A 231 2.48 12.10 11.44
N ASP A 232 2.44 11.31 12.52
CA ASP A 232 2.22 9.87 12.43
C ASP A 232 0.75 9.50 12.20
N VAL A 233 -0.19 10.43 12.43
CA VAL A 233 -1.62 10.24 12.16
C VAL A 233 -2.12 11.00 10.94
N LEU A 234 -1.29 11.87 10.36
CA LEU A 234 -1.59 12.64 9.16
C LEU A 234 -1.39 11.84 7.87
N ASP A 235 -2.26 12.10 6.90
CA ASP A 235 -2.24 11.56 5.54
C ASP A 235 -2.43 12.68 4.51
N PHE A 236 -1.97 12.41 3.29
CA PHE A 236 -2.30 13.20 2.10
C PHE A 236 -3.62 12.73 1.48
N ASP A 237 -4.69 13.48 1.75
CA ASP A 237 -6.02 13.25 1.17
C ASP A 237 -6.11 13.90 -0.21
N HIS A 238 -6.36 13.10 -1.24
CA HIS A 238 -6.37 13.56 -2.62
C HIS A 238 -7.72 14.21 -2.95
N LEU A 239 -7.67 15.40 -3.57
CA LEU A 239 -8.87 16.11 -4.03
C LEU A 239 -9.26 15.81 -5.49
N ARG A 240 -8.33 15.26 -6.29
CA ARG A 240 -8.45 15.06 -7.75
C ARG A 240 -7.84 13.72 -8.19
N ASP A 241 -7.92 13.40 -9.48
CA ASP A 241 -7.34 12.19 -10.07
C ASP A 241 -5.85 12.03 -9.72
N LYS A 242 -5.50 10.87 -9.13
CA LYS A 242 -4.14 10.54 -8.71
C LYS A 242 -3.39 9.78 -9.80
N ARG A 243 -2.06 9.99 -9.88
CA ARG A 243 -1.18 9.08 -10.65
C ARG A 243 -0.69 7.93 -9.77
N ALA A 244 -0.44 8.17 -8.48
CA ALA A 244 -0.09 7.16 -7.48
C ALA A 244 -0.16 7.76 -6.06
N ASP A 245 -0.43 6.94 -5.04
CA ASP A 245 -0.41 7.39 -3.65
C ASP A 245 0.98 7.91 -3.23
N VAL A 246 1.04 9.03 -2.49
CA VAL A 246 2.30 9.63 -2.01
C VAL A 246 3.16 8.59 -1.27
N SER A 247 2.56 7.77 -0.41
CA SER A 247 3.23 6.66 0.29
C SER A 247 3.91 5.66 -0.65
N ARG A 248 3.30 5.39 -1.81
CA ARG A 248 3.90 4.54 -2.85
C ARG A 248 5.09 5.24 -3.47
N LEU A 249 4.98 6.53 -3.81
CA LEU A 249 6.07 7.33 -4.39
C LEU A 249 7.32 7.33 -3.48
N VAL A 250 7.12 7.40 -2.16
CA VAL A 250 8.20 7.27 -1.16
C VAL A 250 8.89 5.92 -1.25
N HIS A 251 8.10 4.85 -1.27
CA HIS A 251 8.62 3.48 -1.30
C HIS A 251 9.40 3.17 -2.59
N VAL A 252 8.97 3.71 -3.75
CA VAL A 252 9.72 3.56 -5.00
C VAL A 252 10.91 4.52 -5.11
N ALA A 253 11.08 5.44 -4.16
CA ALA A 253 12.14 6.44 -4.10
C ALA A 253 12.22 7.32 -5.36
N VAL A 254 11.09 7.92 -5.74
CA VAL A 254 11.05 8.91 -6.84
C VAL A 254 11.70 10.23 -6.45
N SER A 255 11.93 11.12 -7.41
CA SER A 255 12.51 12.44 -7.15
C SER A 255 11.61 13.29 -6.24
N TRP A 256 12.22 14.17 -5.44
CA TRP A 256 11.50 15.07 -4.54
C TRP A 256 10.51 15.97 -5.26
N ASP A 257 10.88 16.49 -6.44
CA ASP A 257 10.02 17.35 -7.25
C ASP A 257 8.73 16.64 -7.68
N LEU A 258 8.80 15.34 -7.97
CA LEU A 258 7.62 14.56 -8.32
C LEU A 258 6.71 14.33 -7.10
N VAL A 259 7.30 14.16 -5.92
CA VAL A 259 6.56 14.07 -4.66
C VAL A 259 5.86 15.39 -4.35
N LEU A 260 6.56 16.52 -4.45
CA LEU A 260 5.96 17.85 -4.26
C LEU A 260 4.81 18.11 -5.23
N ALA A 261 4.97 17.73 -6.50
CA ALA A 261 3.91 17.87 -7.50
C ALA A 261 2.66 17.04 -7.17
N GLU A 262 2.81 15.89 -6.49
CA GLU A 262 1.65 15.11 -6.02
C GLU A 262 1.09 15.65 -4.71
N ILE A 263 1.93 16.10 -3.77
CA ILE A 263 1.50 16.77 -2.53
C ILE A 263 0.66 18.01 -2.84
N ALA A 264 1.00 18.79 -3.87
CA ALA A 264 0.24 19.96 -4.29
C ALA A 264 -1.21 19.65 -4.74
N LYS A 265 -1.55 18.38 -4.98
CA LYS A 265 -2.91 17.92 -5.32
C LYS A 265 -3.67 17.36 -4.11
N CYS A 266 -3.02 17.34 -2.96
CA CYS A 266 -3.52 16.75 -1.73
C CYS A 266 -3.73 17.83 -0.65
N GLU A 267 -4.63 17.55 0.27
CA GLU A 267 -4.74 18.26 1.54
C GLU A 267 -4.26 17.36 2.67
N VAL A 268 -3.65 17.95 3.69
CA VAL A 268 -3.21 17.20 4.87
C VAL A 268 -4.38 17.01 5.83
N ARG A 269 -4.71 15.75 6.12
CA ARG A 269 -5.79 15.38 7.03
C ARG A 269 -5.35 14.26 7.97
N CYS A 270 -5.84 14.27 9.21
CA CYS A 270 -5.66 13.12 10.10
C CYS A 270 -6.53 11.95 9.67
N ALA A 271 -6.14 10.73 10.07
CA ALA A 271 -6.84 9.50 9.70
C ALA A 271 -8.32 9.49 10.10
N ASN A 272 -8.66 10.06 11.26
CA ASN A 272 -10.05 10.23 11.71
C ASN A 272 -10.86 11.13 10.75
N CYS A 273 -10.35 12.33 10.42
CA CYS A 273 -11.04 13.26 9.52
C CYS A 273 -11.15 12.72 8.09
N HIS A 274 -10.09 12.09 7.60
CA HIS A 274 -10.11 11.43 6.29
C HIS A 274 -11.19 10.35 6.20
N ARG A 275 -11.40 9.57 7.27
CA ARG A 275 -12.50 8.59 7.33
C ARG A 275 -13.87 9.21 7.40
N ARG A 276 -14.06 10.26 8.20
CA ARG A 276 -15.33 11.01 8.24
C ARG A 276 -15.72 11.51 6.85
N ARG A 277 -14.76 12.10 6.12
CA ARG A 277 -14.95 12.56 4.73
C ARG A 277 -15.30 11.41 3.79
N THR A 278 -14.50 10.34 3.80
CA THR A 278 -14.73 9.16 2.94
C THR A 278 -16.11 8.55 3.20
N ALA A 279 -16.50 8.43 4.46
CA ALA A 279 -17.78 7.86 4.86
C ALA A 279 -18.97 8.74 4.42
N ARG A 280 -18.81 10.07 4.45
CA ARG A 280 -19.79 11.04 3.96
C ARG A 280 -19.98 10.98 2.45
N VAL A 281 -18.88 10.90 1.68
CA VAL A 281 -18.93 10.84 0.22
C VAL A 281 -19.41 9.48 -0.28
N GLY A 282 -18.91 8.39 0.33
CA GLY A 282 -19.20 7.01 -0.10
C GLY A 282 -20.50 6.42 0.45
N GLY A 283 -21.26 7.14 1.26
CA GLY A 283 -22.50 6.64 1.87
C GLY A 283 -22.29 5.44 2.78
N HIS A 284 -21.19 5.40 3.53
CA HIS A 284 -20.87 4.27 4.39
C HIS A 284 -21.92 4.07 5.49
N TYR A 285 -22.32 2.83 5.76
CA TYR A 285 -23.47 2.52 6.63
C TYR A 285 -23.38 3.16 8.03
N ARG A 286 -22.17 3.26 8.61
CA ARG A 286 -21.96 3.94 9.90
C ARG A 286 -22.21 5.45 9.84
N ALA A 287 -21.86 6.11 8.73
CA ALA A 287 -22.07 7.54 8.57
C ALA A 287 -23.53 7.88 8.26
N VAL A 288 -24.23 7.02 7.50
CA VAL A 288 -25.67 7.17 7.25
C VAL A 288 -26.44 7.11 8.57
N GLU A 289 -26.15 6.12 9.41
CA GLU A 289 -26.78 5.95 10.73
C GLU A 289 -26.45 7.12 11.68
N ALA A 290 -25.18 7.53 11.76
CA ALA A 290 -24.79 8.68 12.58
C ALA A 290 -25.54 9.96 12.19
N ARG A 291 -25.74 10.18 10.88
CA ARG A 291 -26.56 11.30 10.38
C ARG A 291 -28.03 11.14 10.77
N MET A 292 -28.62 9.96 10.59
CA MET A 292 -30.02 9.70 10.98
C MET A 292 -30.27 9.92 12.47
N LYS A 293 -29.32 9.54 13.35
CA LYS A 293 -29.41 9.80 14.79
C LYS A 293 -29.29 11.28 15.13
N ALA A 294 -28.37 12.00 14.48
CA ALA A 294 -28.22 13.44 14.66
C ALA A 294 -29.49 14.21 14.24
N ASP A 295 -30.07 13.84 13.10
CA ASP A 295 -31.32 14.41 12.58
C ASP A 295 -32.53 14.10 13.50
N ALA A 296 -32.51 12.96 14.19
CA ALA A 296 -33.54 12.57 15.16
C ALA A 296 -33.41 13.32 16.51
N LEU A 297 -32.21 13.76 16.88
CA LEU A 297 -31.96 14.54 18.10
C LEU A 297 -32.28 16.04 17.94
N THR A 298 -32.37 16.52 16.70
CA THR A 298 -32.64 17.94 16.37
C THR A 298 -34.11 18.24 16.08
N ARG A 299 -34.99 17.24 16.19
CA ARG A 299 -36.45 17.36 16.07
C ARG A 299 -37.11 17.24 17.44
#